data_AF-A0A926B219-F1
#
_entry.id   AF-A0A926B219-F1
#
_cell.length_a   1.000
_cell.length_b   1.000
_cell.length_c   1.000
_cell.angle_alpha   90.00
_cell.angle_beta   90.00
_cell.angle_gamma   90.00
#
_symmetry.space_group_name_H-M   'P 1'
#
loop_
_entity.id
_entity.type
_entity.pdbx_description
1 polymer ?
#
loop_
_entity_poly.entity_id
_entity_poly.type
_entity_poly.pdbx_seq_one_letter_code
_entity_poly.pdbx_strand_id
1 'polypeptide(L)' 'MSRAADTFVTAPDLADGRYAEDVAALVQFSGYIAREAKRLGLAEAAEKARLVERDLLSALEAG' A
#
# COMPACT_ATOMS: atom_id res chain seq x y z
N MET A 1 1.55 27.52 -15.00
CA MET A 1 0.66 27.09 -13.90
C MET A 1 0.08 25.73 -14.27
N SER A 2 0.63 24.63 -13.74
CA SER A 2 0.18 23.27 -14.07
C SER A 2 -0.62 22.71 -12.89
N ARG A 3 -1.93 22.56 -13.08
CA ARG A 3 -2.79 21.75 -12.20
C ARG A 3 -2.47 20.29 -12.48
N ALA A 4 -1.40 19.77 -11.89
CA ALA A 4 -1.20 18.33 -11.81
C ALA A 4 -2.25 17.79 -10.84
N ALA A 5 -3.37 17.38 -11.43
CA ALA A 5 -4.39 16.50 -10.91
C ALA A 5 -4.28 16.17 -9.40
N ASP A 6 -4.99 16.98 -8.59
CA ASP A 6 -5.55 16.56 -7.30
C ASP A 6 -6.62 15.49 -7.53
N THR A 7 -6.28 14.39 -8.21
CA THR A 7 -7.07 13.18 -8.13
C THR A 7 -6.64 12.46 -6.86
N PHE A 8 -7.00 13.06 -5.72
CA PHE A 8 -7.37 12.22 -4.58
C PHE A 8 -8.48 11.34 -5.13
N VAL A 9 -8.16 10.06 -5.35
CA VAL A 9 -9.18 9.03 -5.46
C VAL A 9 -9.90 9.10 -4.12
N THR A 10 -10.97 9.88 -4.08
CA THR A 10 -11.93 9.76 -3.01
C THR A 10 -12.41 8.32 -3.11
N ALA A 11 -12.43 7.64 -1.97
CA ALA A 11 -12.76 6.24 -1.90
C ALA A 11 -14.28 5.88 -1.97
N PRO A 12 -15.26 6.73 -2.36
CA PRO A 12 -16.66 6.33 -2.20
C PRO A 12 -17.23 5.51 -3.37
N ASP A 13 -16.43 5.12 -4.37
CA ASP A 13 -16.92 4.34 -5.54
C ASP A 13 -16.30 2.93 -5.66
N LEU A 14 -15.68 2.45 -4.59
CA LEU A 14 -15.24 1.06 -4.46
C LEU A 14 -16.42 0.20 -3.99
N ALA A 15 -17.33 -0.12 -4.91
CA ALA A 15 -18.40 -1.06 -4.67
C ALA A 15 -17.85 -2.46 -4.31
N ASP A 16 -17.74 -2.72 -3.00
CA ASP A 16 -17.98 -3.95 -2.24
C ASP A 16 -17.54 -5.31 -2.82
N GLY A 17 -16.25 -5.42 -3.14
CA GLY A 17 -15.58 -6.73 -3.23
C GLY A 17 -14.13 -6.65 -3.69
N ARG A 18 -13.87 -5.82 -4.71
CA ARG A 18 -12.52 -5.66 -5.27
C ARG A 18 -11.57 -4.83 -4.41
N TYR A 19 -12.09 -3.96 -3.53
CA TYR A 19 -11.24 -3.15 -2.66
C TYR A 19 -10.40 -4.00 -1.71
N ALA A 20 -11.03 -4.96 -1.02
CA ALA A 20 -10.31 -5.85 -0.12
C ALA A 20 -9.26 -6.68 -0.87
N GLU A 21 -9.57 -7.13 -2.08
CA GLU A 21 -8.63 -7.86 -2.94
C GLU A 21 -7.45 -6.98 -3.38
N ASP A 22 -7.71 -5.76 -3.83
CA ASP A 22 -6.68 -4.80 -4.26
C ASP A 22 -5.77 -4.43 -3.07
N VAL A 23 -6.34 -4.17 -1.88
CA VAL A 23 -5.56 -3.90 -0.67
C VAL A 23 -4.75 -5.12 -0.24
N ALA A 24 -5.30 -6.34 -0.31
CA ALA A 24 -4.57 -7.56 0.00
C ALA A 24 -3.38 -7.79 -0.95
N ALA A 25 -3.54 -7.49 -2.25
CA ALA A 25 -2.45 -7.54 -3.21
C ALA A 25 -1.33 -6.53 -2.87
N LEU A 26 -1.70 -5.31 -2.45
CA LEU A 26 -0.74 -4.29 -2.03
C LEU A 26 0.01 -4.67 -0.74
N VAL A 27 -0.65 -5.35 0.21
CA VAL A 27 0.01 -5.93 1.40
C VAL A 27 1.09 -6.93 0.96
N GLN A 28 0.76 -7.87 0.07
CA GLN A 28 1.73 -8.86 -0.41
C GLN A 28 2.91 -8.21 -1.14
N PHE A 29 2.62 -7.20 -1.97
CA PHE A 29 3.63 -6.47 -2.73
C PHE A 29 4.57 -5.68 -1.81
N SER A 30 4.04 -4.95 -0.84
CA SER A 30 4.85 -4.19 0.13
C SER A 30 5.73 -5.12 0.97
N GLY A 31 5.22 -6.26 1.43
CA GLY A 31 6.01 -7.28 2.11
C GLY A 31 7.13 -7.88 1.22
N TYR A 32 6.89 -8.06 -0.08
CA TYR A 32 7.92 -8.45 -1.04
C TYR A 32 9.03 -7.40 -1.15
N ILE A 33 8.67 -6.12 -1.34
CA ILE A 33 9.63 -5.02 -1.42
C ILE A 33 10.44 -4.92 -0.12
N ALA A 34 9.82 -5.08 1.05
CA ALA A 34 10.52 -5.07 2.32
C ALA A 34 11.62 -6.15 2.41
N ARG A 35 11.32 -7.38 1.97
CA ARG A 35 12.29 -8.48 1.94
C ARG A 35 13.42 -8.22 0.95
N GLU A 36 13.08 -7.72 -0.24
CA GLU A 36 14.06 -7.50 -1.31
C GLU A 36 14.98 -6.31 -1.01
N ALA A 37 14.42 -5.20 -0.49
CA ALA A 37 15.19 -4.07 -0.01
C ALA A 37 16.16 -4.49 1.11
N LYS A 38 15.73 -5.34 2.04
CA LYS A 38 16.61 -5.90 3.07
C LYS A 38 17.74 -6.74 2.47
N ARG A 39 17.45 -7.58 1.47
CA ARG A 39 18.44 -8.41 0.76
C ARG A 39 19.49 -7.55 0.05
N LEU A 40 19.10 -6.40 -0.47
CA LEU A 40 19.96 -5.43 -1.16
C LEU A 40 20.69 -4.47 -0.21
N GLY A 41 20.49 -4.57 1.10
CA GLY A 41 21.10 -3.66 2.08
C GLY A 41 20.46 -2.27 2.15
N LEU A 42 19.27 -2.09 1.57
CA LEU A 42 18.51 -0.83 1.56
C LEU A 42 17.60 -0.74 2.79
N ALA A 43 18.19 -0.55 3.97
CA ALA A 43 17.49 -0.61 5.25
C ALA A 43 16.30 0.37 5.35
N GLU A 44 16.47 1.63 4.91
CA GLU A 44 15.41 2.64 4.97
C GLU A 44 14.22 2.29 4.05
N ALA A 45 14.50 1.75 2.86
CA ALA A 45 13.45 1.32 1.94
C ALA A 45 12.69 0.10 2.49
N ALA A 46 13.39 -0.83 3.13
CA ALA A 46 12.76 -1.97 3.79
C ALA A 46 11.82 -1.54 4.91
N GLU A 47 12.22 -0.57 5.72
CA GLU A 47 11.40 -0.06 6.82
C GLU A 47 10.15 0.67 6.31
N LYS A 48 10.31 1.55 5.30
CA LYS A 48 9.17 2.23 4.68
C LYS A 48 8.16 1.25 4.08
N ALA A 49 8.64 0.20 3.41
CA ALA A 49 7.77 -0.83 2.85
C ALA A 49 6.97 -1.57 3.94
N ARG A 50 7.58 -1.85 5.11
CA ARG A 50 6.87 -2.46 6.24
C ARG A 50 5.83 -1.56 6.89
N LEU A 51 6.11 -0.25 7.00
CA LEU A 51 5.12 0.69 7.52
C LEU A 51 3.89 0.71 6.62
N VAL A 52 4.08 0.74 5.30
CA VAL A 52 2.98 0.64 4.33
C VAL A 52 2.24 -0.70 4.46
N GLU A 53 2.95 -1.83 4.53
CA GLU A 53 2.35 -3.16 4.74
C GLU A 53 1.44 -3.18 5.97
N ARG A 54 1.92 -2.64 7.10
CA ARG A 54 1.16 -2.53 8.34
C ARG A 54 -0.08 -1.67 8.18
N ASP A 55 0.06 -0.48 7.60
CA ASP A 55 -1.05 0.46 7.47
C ASP A 55 -2.15 -0.11 6.54
N LEU A 56 -1.78 -0.86 5.49
CA LEU A 56 -2.71 -1.57 4.62
C LEU A 56 -3.39 -2.75 5.32
N LEU A 57 -2.66 -3.51 6.15
CA LEU A 57 -3.25 -4.58 6.97
C LEU A 57 -4.29 -4.02 7.94
N SER A 58 -3.99 -2.91 8.62
CA SER A 58 -4.95 -2.25 9.50
C SER A 58 -6.19 -1.74 8.76
N ALA A 59 -6.05 -1.33 7.49
CA ALA A 59 -7.20 -0.94 6.67
C ALA A 59 -8.13 -2.11 6.31
N LEU A 60 -7.58 -3.34 6.18
CA LEU A 60 -8.38 -4.55 5.95
C LEU A 60 -9.12 -5.00 7.21
N GLU A 61 -8.51 -4.85 8.39
CA GLU A 61 -9.11 -5.26 9.66
C GLU A 61 -10.23 -4.32 10.14
N ALA A 62 -10.24 -3.08 9.64
CA ALA A 62 -11.21 -2.06 10.01
C ALA A 62 -12.49 -2.02 9.14
N GLY A 63 -12.49 -2.76 8.02
CA GLY A 63 -13.64 -2.91 7.11
C GLY A 63 -14.43 -4.18 7.37
#